data_AF-A0A3B3ZVM4-F1
#
_entry.id   AF-A0A3B3ZVM4-F1
#
_cell.length_a   1.000
_cell.length_b   1.000
_cell.length_c   1.000
_cell.angle_alpha   90.00
_cell.angle_beta   90.00
_cell.angle_gamma   90.00
#
_symmetry.space_group_name_H-M   'P 1'
#
loop_
_entity.id
_entity.type
_entity.pdbx_description
1 polymer ?
#
loop_
_entity_poly.entity_id
_entity_poly.type
_entity_poly.pdbx_seq_one_letter_code
_entity_poly.pdbx_strand_id
1 'polypeptide(L)' 'MLETILPSPVSTPCGHNFCRRCISQTWDTDGLTCPLCNRSYSTRPELSVNTLLLEMVSQFKLECSLVWFP' A
#
# COMPACT_ATOMS: atom_id res chain seq x y z
N MET A 1 -9.42 -7.64 -15.97
CA MET A 1 -9.81 -7.25 -14.59
C MET A 1 -8.54 -7.25 -13.73
N LEU A 2 -7.68 -6.25 -13.93
CA LEU A 2 -6.45 -6.03 -13.16
C LEU A 2 -6.51 -4.62 -12.59
N GLU A 3 -7.61 -4.31 -11.90
CA GLU A 3 -7.75 -3.04 -11.21
C GLU A 3 -6.78 -3.03 -10.03
N THR A 4 -5.62 -2.40 -10.27
CA THR A 4 -4.87 -1.61 -9.30
C THR A 4 -4.39 -2.35 -8.04
N ILE A 5 -3.36 -3.20 -8.21
CA ILE A 5 -2.75 -3.95 -7.09
C ILE A 5 -2.34 -3.05 -5.91
N LEU A 6 -1.85 -1.82 -6.13
CA LEU A 6 -1.59 -0.82 -5.09
C LEU A 6 -1.51 0.60 -5.73
N PRO A 7 -2.61 1.38 -5.86
CA PRO A 7 -2.49 2.78 -6.22
C PRO A 7 -1.86 3.52 -5.03
N SER A 8 -0.60 3.95 -5.19
CA SER A 8 0.17 4.67 -4.18
C SER A 8 0.40 3.84 -2.90
N PRO A 9 1.31 2.85 -2.93
CA PRO A 9 1.71 2.15 -1.72
C PRO A 9 2.33 3.15 -0.73
N VAL A 10 1.89 3.08 0.52
CA VAL A 10 2.41 3.88 1.63
C VAL A 10 2.98 2.95 2.70
N SER A 11 4.05 3.40 3.35
CA SER A 11 4.67 2.67 4.45
C SER A 11 4.19 3.24 5.78
N THR A 12 3.82 2.35 6.71
CA THR A 12 3.56 2.71 8.10
C THR A 12 4.87 2.77 8.89
N PRO A 13 4.93 3.42 10.07
CA PRO A 13 6.15 3.43 10.91
C PRO A 13 6.59 2.05 11.41
N CYS A 14 5.75 1.01 11.26
CA CYS A 14 6.15 -0.37 11.55
C CYS A 14 6.78 -1.11 10.37
N GLY A 15 6.94 -0.45 9.21
CA GLY A 15 7.58 -1.01 8.01
C GLY A 15 6.63 -1.74 7.06
N HIS A 16 5.36 -1.93 7.44
CA HIS A 16 4.36 -2.56 6.59
C HIS A 16 3.77 -1.58 5.57
N ASN A 17 3.42 -2.10 4.39
CA ASN A 17 3.01 -1.33 3.23
C ASN A 17 1.55 -1.61 2.86
N PHE A 18 0.80 -0.56 2.55
CA PHE A 18 -0.62 -0.65 2.21
C PHE A 18 -0.98 0.33 1.10
N CYS A 19 -2.12 0.16 0.45
CA CYS A 19 -2.66 1.23 -0.38
C CYS A 19 -3.10 2.39 0.51
N ARG A 20 -2.86 3.65 0.11
CA ARG A 20 -3.18 4.82 0.93
C ARG A 20 -4.64 4.83 1.43
N ARG A 21 -5.57 4.48 0.52
CA ARG A 21 -7.00 4.41 0.84
C ARG A 21 -7.29 3.31 1.85
N CYS A 22 -6.68 2.15 1.68
CA CYS A 22 -6.92 0.95 2.49
C CYS A 22 -6.56 1.22 3.95
N ILE A 23 -5.33 1.68 4.21
CA ILE A 23 -4.88 1.97 5.58
C ILE A 23 -5.64 3.15 6.19
N SER A 24 -6.03 4.14 5.37
CA SER A 24 -6.83 5.26 5.86
C SER A 24 -8.20 4.80 6.33
N GLN A 25 -8.89 3.96 5.55
CA GLN A 25 -10.18 3.41 5.92
C GLN A 25 -10.11 2.58 7.19
N THR A 26 -9.12 1.69 7.33
CA THR A 26 -8.93 0.93 8.58
C THR A 26 -8.75 1.86 9.77
N TRP A 27 -7.91 2.90 9.65
CA TRP A 27 -7.70 3.85 10.74
C TRP A 27 -8.94 4.67 11.09
N ASP A 28 -9.83 4.89 10.11
CA ASP A 28 -11.11 5.58 10.30
C ASP A 28 -12.16 4.67 10.98
N THR A 29 -12.09 3.34 10.84
CA THR A 29 -13.09 2.38 11.36
C THR A 29 -12.62 1.59 12.60
N ASP A 30 -11.41 1.06 12.58
CA ASP A 30 -10.91 0.03 13.51
C ASP A 30 -9.85 0.58 14.47
N GLY A 31 -9.56 1.88 14.38
CA GLY A 31 -8.56 2.59 15.18
C GLY A 31 -7.16 2.57 14.57
N LEU A 32 -6.26 3.30 15.20
CA LEU A 32 -4.90 3.56 14.71
C LEU A 32 -3.95 2.38 14.94
N THR A 33 -4.27 1.22 14.36
CA THR A 33 -3.50 -0.01 14.51
C THR A 33 -3.05 -0.51 13.13
N CYS A 34 -1.84 -1.06 13.04
CA CYS A 34 -1.38 -1.73 11.84
C CYS A 34 -2.13 -3.06 11.62
N PRO A 35 -2.79 -3.28 10.46
CA PRO A 35 -3.51 -4.53 10.17
C PRO A 35 -2.67 -5.81 10.17
N LEU A 36 -1.35 -5.70 9.93
CA LEU A 36 -0.49 -6.88 9.75
C LEU A 36 0.22 -7.31 11.03
N CYS A 37 0.62 -6.36 11.88
CA CYS A 37 1.40 -6.66 13.09
C CYS A 37 0.76 -6.15 14.38
N ASN A 38 -0.44 -5.57 14.30
CA ASN A 38 -1.19 -5.05 15.44
C ASN A 38 -0.46 -3.97 16.25
N ARG A 39 0.55 -3.30 15.68
CA ARG A 39 1.16 -2.14 16.33
C ARG A 39 0.17 -0.99 16.36
N SER A 40 -0.18 -0.55 17.57
CA SER A 40 -1.01 0.64 17.80
C SER A 40 -0.19 1.92 17.78
N TYR A 41 -0.81 3.01 17.34
CA TYR A 41 -0.25 4.36 17.29
C TYR A 41 -1.08 5.29 18.19
N SER A 42 -0.41 6.20 18.90
CA SER A 42 -1.08 7.18 19.78
C SER A 42 -1.72 8.33 18.99
N THR A 43 -1.17 8.67 17.83
CA THR A 43 -1.69 9.67 16.89
C THR A 43 -1.62 9.12 15.47
N ARG A 44 -2.44 9.67 14.56
CA ARG A 44 -2.48 9.20 13.17
C ARG A 44 -1.14 9.49 12.49
N PRO A 45 -0.37 8.47 12.09
CA PRO A 45 0.92 8.69 11.46
C PRO A 45 0.76 9.39 10.10
N GLU A 46 1.72 10.22 9.75
CA GLU A 46 1.84 10.72 8.38
C GLU A 46 2.30 9.60 7.44
N LEU A 47 1.62 9.48 6.31
CA LEU A 47 1.87 8.43 5.33
C LEU A 47 2.52 9.02 4.08
N SER A 48 3.77 8.63 3.83
CA SER A 48 4.49 8.93 2.60
C SER A 48 4.36 7.77 1.60
N VAL A 49 4.33 8.11 0.31
CA VAL A 49 4.32 7.10 -0.76
C VAL A 49 5.70 6.45 -0.82
N ASN A 50 5.73 5.13 -0.85
CA ASN A 50 6.94 4.37 -1.08
C ASN A 50 7.21 4.32 -2.59
N THR A 51 8.06 5.25 -3.06
CA THR A 51 8.39 5.40 -4.49
C THR A 51 9.07 4.17 -5.07
N LEU A 52 9.95 3.51 -4.30
CA LEU A 52 10.61 2.27 -4.72
C LEU A 52 9.59 1.16 -4.97
N LEU A 53 8.67 0.94 -4.03
CA LEU A 53 7.62 -0.05 -4.18
C LEU A 53 6.65 0.30 -5.32
N LEU A 54 6.36 1.59 -5.50
CA LEU A 54 5.56 2.06 -6.62
C LEU A 54 6.23 1.76 -7.97
N GLU A 55 7.53 1.98 -8.09
CA GLU A 55 8.31 1.68 -9.30
C GLU A 55 8.33 0.18 -9.58
N MET A 56 8.62 -0.66 -8.58
CA MET A 56 8.60 -2.12 -8.72
C MET A 56 7.25 -2.65 -9.19
N VAL A 57 6.15 -2.18 -8.58
CA VAL A 57 4.78 -2.56 -8.99
C VAL A 57 4.48 -2.09 -10.41
N SER A 58 4.99 -0.92 -10.80
CA SER A 58 4.79 -0.37 -12.15
C SER A 58 5.56 -1.15 -13.20
N GLN A 59 6.82 -1.50 -12.93
CA GLN A 59 7.63 -2.34 -13.81
C GLN A 59 6.99 -3.72 -13.99
N PHE A 60 6.55 -4.36 -12.91
CA PHE A 60 5.88 -5.66 -12.99
C PHE A 60 4.60 -5.61 -13.83
N LYS A 61 3.82 -4.52 -13.74
CA LYS A 61 2.65 -4.31 -14.61
C LYS A 61 3.04 -4.19 -16.09
N LEU A 62 4.11 -3.47 -16.40
CA LEU A 62 4.59 -3.33 -17.78
C LEU A 62 5.03 -4.69 -18.31
N GLU A 63 5.85 -5.42 -17.57
CA GLU A 63 6.31 -6.76 -17.95
C GLU A 63 5.14 -7.72 -18.13
N CYS A 64 4.21 -7.81 -17.16
CA CYS A 64 3.01 -8.64 -17.30
C CYS A 64 2.12 -8.23 -18.48
N SER A 65 1.98 -6.93 -18.77
CA SER A 65 1.21 -6.46 -19.93
C SER A 65 1.89 -6.79 -21.27
N LEU A 66 3.22 -6.94 -21.28
CA LEU A 66 4.00 -7.35 -22.46
C LEU A 66 4.07 -8.87 -22.65
N VAL A 67 3.93 -9.66 -21.57
CA VAL A 67 3.97 -11.13 -21.65
C VAL A 67 2.60 -11.82 -21.71
N TRP A 68 1.49 -11.08 -21.51
CA TRP A 68 0.11 -11.62 -21.57
C TRP A 68 -0.62 -11.37 -22.91
N PHE A 69 0.10 -11.04 -23.97
CA PHE A 69 -0.42 -11.15 -25.33
C PHE A 69 0.04 -12.49 -25.94
N PRO A 70 -0.85 -13.46 -26.21
CA PRO A 70 -0.56 -14.50 -27.19
C PRO A 70 -0.49 -13.91 -28.60
#